data_AF-A0A2V7HI79-F1
#
_entry.id   AF-A0A2V7HI79-F1
#
_cell.length_a   1.000
_cell.length_b   1.000
_cell.length_c   1.000
_cell.angle_alpha   90.00
_cell.angle_beta   90.00
_cell.angle_gamma   90.00
#
_symmetry.space_group_name_H-M   'P 1'
#
loop_
_entity.id
_entity.type
_entity.pdbx_description
1 polymer ?
#
loop_
_entity_poly.entity_id
_entity_poly.type
_entity_poly.pdbx_seq_one_letter_code
_entity_poly.pdbx_strand_id
1 'polypeptide(L)'
;METFLAGADTVIAILRTALLSIAVVFGVICVLDWAVRTRKISPFNAVARFCRSTVDPIIAPIERRVVRAGGSPASAALWALVAVVIGGILLLTLLDIIRLEVVRSIIASQEGTAGIFHLLVSWTFTILKAAIVVRVISSWLPISPYSAW
;
A
#
# COMPACT_ATOMS: atom_id res chain seq x y z
N MET A 1 -9.85 17.78 23.63
CA MET A 1 -8.68 16.91 23.38
C MET A 1 -9.13 15.50 23.05
N GLU A 2 -9.87 14.85 23.94
CA GLU A 2 -10.43 13.51 23.70
C GLU A 2 -11.31 13.43 22.44
N THR A 3 -12.13 14.45 22.18
CA THR A 3 -12.99 14.51 20.98
C THR A 3 -12.20 14.56 19.67
N PHE A 4 -11.05 15.21 19.64
CA PHE A 4 -10.19 15.29 18.46
C PHE A 4 -9.44 13.97 18.22
N LEU A 5 -8.91 13.37 19.29
CA LEU A 5 -8.25 12.06 19.22
C LEU A 5 -9.24 10.97 18.80
N ALA A 6 -10.43 10.92 19.42
CA ALA A 6 -11.50 10.00 19.04
C ALA A 6 -11.95 10.20 17.58
N GLY A 7 -12.00 11.45 17.10
CA GLY A 7 -12.28 11.76 15.70
C GLY A 7 -11.22 11.20 14.74
N ALA A 8 -9.93 11.43 15.03
CA ALA A 8 -8.82 10.92 14.24
C ALA A 8 -8.79 9.39 14.22
N ASP A 9 -9.04 8.75 15.36
CA ASP A 9 -9.09 7.30 15.52
C ASP A 9 -10.21 6.68 14.68
N THR A 10 -11.36 7.33 14.69
CA THR A 10 -12.53 6.93 13.90
C THR A 10 -12.24 7.03 12.40
N VAL A 11 -11.60 8.13 11.95
CA VAL A 11 -11.22 8.30 10.54
C VAL A 11 -10.22 7.24 10.10
N ILE A 12 -9.21 6.94 10.92
CA ILE A 12 -8.23 5.89 10.62
C ILE A 12 -8.88 4.51 10.60
N ALA A 13 -9.83 4.23 11.50
CA ALA A 13 -10.58 2.98 11.51
C ALA A 13 -11.46 2.82 10.25
N ILE A 14 -12.15 3.88 9.84
CA ILE A 14 -12.94 3.90 8.59
C ILE A 14 -12.03 3.66 7.39
N LEU A 15 -10.91 4.38 7.30
CA LEU A 15 -9.98 4.25 6.18
C LEU A 15 -9.36 2.85 6.12
N ARG A 16 -8.98 2.28 7.27
CA ARG A 16 -8.49 0.90 7.37
C ARG A 16 -9.52 -0.09 6.85
N THR A 17 -10.77 0.06 7.28
CA THR A 17 -11.87 -0.81 6.87
C THR A 17 -12.15 -0.69 5.37
N ALA A 18 -12.12 0.53 4.84
CA ALA A 18 -12.30 0.80 3.41
C ALA A 18 -11.15 0.24 2.55
N LEU A 19 -9.89 0.42 2.97
CA LEU A 19 -8.73 -0.13 2.26
C LEU A 19 -8.74 -1.66 2.30
N LEU A 20 -9.11 -2.25 3.43
CA LEU A 20 -9.23 -3.70 3.57
C LEU A 20 -10.35 -4.25 2.67
N SER A 21 -11.52 -3.61 2.66
CA SER A 21 -12.64 -4.05 1.80
C SER A 21 -12.27 -3.96 0.32
N ILE A 22 -11.64 -2.87 -0.12
CA ILE A 22 -11.13 -2.73 -1.49
C ILE A 22 -10.11 -3.82 -1.80
N ALA A 23 -9.15 -4.07 -0.91
CA ALA A 23 -8.12 -5.11 -1.10
C ALA A 23 -8.74 -6.51 -1.19
N VAL A 24 -9.76 -6.81 -0.40
CA VAL A 24 -10.48 -8.09 -0.46
C VAL A 24 -11.22 -8.23 -1.78
N VAL A 25 -11.99 -7.22 -2.20
CA VAL A 25 -12.73 -7.25 -3.47
C VAL A 25 -11.77 -7.41 -4.65
N PHE A 26 -10.69 -6.63 -4.67
CA PHE A 26 -9.66 -6.72 -5.71
C PHE A 26 -8.95 -8.08 -5.68
N GLY A 27 -8.68 -8.62 -4.49
CA GLY A 27 -8.11 -9.95 -4.31
C GLY A 27 -8.97 -11.07 -4.90
N VAL A 28 -10.29 -11.01 -4.70
CA VAL A 28 -11.22 -11.95 -5.33
C VAL A 28 -11.12 -11.88 -6.86
N ILE A 29 -11.08 -10.67 -7.43
CA ILE A 29 -10.96 -10.48 -8.89
C ILE A 29 -9.64 -11.06 -9.41
N CYS A 30 -8.53 -10.81 -8.72
CA CYS A 30 -7.21 -11.34 -9.10
C CYS A 30 -7.13 -12.87 -9.00
N VAL A 31 -7.76 -13.47 -7.98
CA VAL A 31 -7.82 -14.93 -7.83
C VAL A 31 -8.70 -15.55 -8.92
N LEU A 32 -9.81 -14.90 -9.29
CA LEU A 32 -10.65 -15.34 -10.41
C LEU A 32 -9.89 -15.28 -11.74
N ASP A 33 -9.18 -14.18 -12.01
CA ASP A 33 -8.32 -14.07 -13.20
C ASP A 33 -7.25 -15.17 -13.23
N TRP A 34 -6.57 -15.40 -12.10
CA TRP A 34 -5.59 -16.48 -11.97
C TRP A 34 -6.21 -17.87 -12.24
N ALA A 35 -7.42 -18.14 -11.72
CA ALA A 35 -8.12 -19.41 -11.91
C ALA A 35 -8.57 -19.64 -13.36
N VAL A 36 -8.92 -18.56 -14.07
CA VAL A 36 -9.20 -18.58 -15.52
C VAL A 36 -7.91 -18.84 -16.30
N ARG A 37 -6.80 -18.16 -15.97
CA ARG A 37 -5.50 -18.30 -16.64
C ARG A 37 -4.84 -19.66 -16.42
N THR A 38 -5.05 -20.29 -15.27
CA THR A 38 -4.59 -21.67 -14.97
C THR A 38 -5.54 -22.76 -15.46
N ARG A 39 -6.58 -22.40 -16.24
CA ARG A 39 -7.59 -23.31 -16.80
C ARG A 39 -8.37 -24.13 -15.76
N LYS A 40 -8.41 -23.68 -14.49
CA LYS A 40 -9.26 -24.32 -13.47
C LYS A 40 -10.74 -23.99 -13.68
N ILE A 41 -11.03 -22.89 -14.38
CA ILE A 41 -12.37 -22.47 -14.79
C ILE A 41 -12.48 -22.56 -16.31
N SER A 42 -13.63 -23.02 -16.81
CA SER A 42 -13.92 -23.10 -18.24
C SER A 42 -13.73 -21.72 -18.92
N PRO A 43 -12.99 -21.63 -20.05
CA PRO A 43 -12.70 -20.37 -20.73
C PRO A 43 -13.93 -19.67 -21.34
N PHE A 44 -15.06 -20.37 -21.44
CA PHE A 44 -16.28 -19.88 -22.10
C PHE A 44 -17.31 -19.29 -21.13
N ASN A 45 -17.03 -19.39 -19.83
CA ASN A 45 -17.92 -18.89 -18.79
C ASN A 45 -18.00 -17.34 -18.80
N ALA A 46 -19.11 -16.77 -18.32
CA ALA A 46 -19.33 -15.32 -18.28
C ALA A 46 -18.23 -14.59 -17.48
N VAL A 47 -17.72 -15.23 -16.42
CA VAL A 47 -16.62 -14.72 -15.59
C VAL A 47 -15.32 -14.58 -16.40
N ALA A 48 -15.01 -15.53 -17.29
CA ALA A 48 -13.81 -15.47 -18.13
C ALA A 48 -13.91 -14.35 -19.19
N ARG A 49 -15.13 -14.05 -19.67
CA ARG A 49 -15.39 -12.89 -20.54
C ARG A 49 -15.20 -11.57 -19.81
N PHE A 50 -15.69 -11.47 -18.57
CA PHE A 50 -15.55 -10.28 -17.74
C PHE A 50 -14.08 -9.97 -17.38
N CYS A 51 -13.30 -10.99 -16.99
CA CYS A 51 -11.86 -10.82 -16.74
C CYS A 51 -11.14 -10.30 -18.00
N ARG A 52 -11.44 -10.85 -19.18
CA ARG A 52 -10.85 -10.36 -20.44
C ARG A 52 -11.27 -8.95 -20.84
N SER A 53 -12.52 -8.55 -20.60
CA SER A 53 -13.00 -7.24 -21.02
C SER A 53 -12.54 -6.11 -20.11
N THR A 54 -12.44 -6.37 -18.81
CA THR A 54 -12.29 -5.31 -17.80
C THR A 54 -10.97 -5.40 -17.06
N VAL A 55 -10.48 -6.61 -16.77
CA VAL A 55 -9.30 -6.83 -15.93
C VAL A 55 -8.02 -6.82 -16.78
N ASP A 56 -8.00 -7.52 -17.91
CA ASP A 56 -6.86 -7.57 -18.83
C ASP A 56 -6.33 -6.18 -19.28
N PRO A 57 -7.16 -5.22 -19.71
CA PRO A 57 -6.65 -3.90 -20.11
C PRO A 57 -6.01 -3.12 -18.95
N ILE A 58 -6.50 -3.30 -17.72
CA ILE A 58 -5.96 -2.65 -16.52
C ILE A 58 -4.63 -3.31 -16.10
N ILE A 59 -4.51 -4.63 -16.24
CA ILE A 59 -3.35 -5.41 -15.81
C ILE A 59 -2.24 -5.43 -16.86
N ALA A 60 -2.53 -5.20 -18.14
CA ALA A 60 -1.54 -5.15 -19.23
C ALA A 60 -0.22 -4.38 -18.93
N PRO A 61 -0.21 -3.17 -18.33
CA PRO A 61 1.03 -2.48 -17.97
C PRO A 61 1.83 -3.21 -16.87
N ILE A 62 1.14 -3.83 -15.91
CA ILE A 62 1.76 -4.61 -14.82
C ILE A 62 2.31 -5.92 -15.39
N GLU A 63 1.56 -6.59 -16.26
CA GLU A 63 1.98 -7.80 -16.95
C GLU A 63 3.29 -7.59 -17.71
N ARG A 64 3.42 -6.48 -18.45
CA ARG A 64 4.67 -6.11 -19.15
C ARG A 64 5.85 -5.97 -18.20
N ARG A 65 5.63 -5.41 -17.00
CA ARG A 65 6.69 -5.26 -15.99
C ARG A 65 7.07 -6.61 -15.37
N VAL A 66 6.08 -7.45 -15.04
CA VAL A 66 6.29 -8.79 -14.45
C VAL A 66 7.02 -9.70 -15.44
N VAL A 67 6.64 -9.69 -16.72
CA VAL A 67 7.29 -10.49 -17.77
C VAL A 67 8.73 -10.03 -18.02
N ARG A 68 9.00 -8.71 -17.99
CA ARG A 68 10.36 -8.17 -18.08
C ARG A 68 11.25 -8.59 -16.90
N ALA A 69 10.67 -8.82 -15.74
CA ALA A 69 11.37 -9.36 -14.57
C ALA A 69 11.50 -10.90 -14.58
N GLY A 70 11.11 -11.57 -15.67
CA GLY A 70 11.16 -13.04 -15.80
C GLY A 70 9.97 -13.78 -15.17
N GLY A 71 8.91 -13.08 -14.78
CA GLY A 71 7.70 -13.66 -14.20
C GLY A 71 6.72 -14.23 -15.25
N SER A 72 5.74 -15.02 -14.78
CA SER A 72 4.71 -15.61 -15.65
C SER A 72 3.51 -14.66 -15.87
N PRO A 73 2.92 -14.60 -17.07
CA PRO A 73 1.70 -13.82 -17.35
C PRO A 73 0.50 -14.18 -16.47
N ALA A 74 0.44 -15.42 -15.97
CA ALA A 74 -0.60 -15.87 -15.05
C ALA A 74 -0.45 -15.27 -13.64
N SER A 75 0.76 -14.86 -13.26
CA SER A 75 1.04 -14.26 -11.95
C SER A 75 0.86 -12.73 -11.94
N ALA A 76 0.65 -12.09 -13.09
CA ALA A 76 0.57 -10.63 -13.20
C ALA A 76 -0.53 -10.01 -12.33
N ALA A 77 -1.70 -10.64 -12.27
CA ALA A 77 -2.80 -10.19 -11.41
C ALA A 77 -2.50 -10.34 -9.91
N LEU A 78 -1.78 -11.40 -9.53
CA LEU A 78 -1.36 -11.59 -8.14
C LEU A 78 -0.30 -10.57 -7.73
N TRP A 79 0.62 -10.20 -8.63
CA TRP A 79 1.57 -9.11 -8.38
C TRP A 79 0.89 -7.74 -8.26
N ALA A 80 -0.17 -7.49 -9.05
CA ALA A 80 -0.99 -6.30 -8.90
C ALA A 80 -1.65 -6.24 -7.51
N LEU A 81 -2.19 -7.37 -7.04
CA LEU A 81 -2.76 -7.49 -5.69
C LEU A 81 -1.71 -7.20 -4.61
N VAL A 82 -0.51 -7.79 -4.72
CA VAL A 82 0.59 -7.54 -3.78
C VAL A 82 0.94 -6.05 -3.73
N ALA A 83 1.01 -5.36 -4.87
CA ALA A 83 1.28 -3.92 -4.91
C ALA A 83 0.19 -3.10 -4.19
N VAL A 84 -1.09 -3.43 -4.38
CA VAL A 84 -2.22 -2.76 -3.69
C VAL A 84 -2.17 -2.98 -2.19
N VAL A 85 -1.93 -4.23 -1.74
CA VAL A 85 -1.85 -4.57 -0.31
C VAL A 85 -0.68 -3.85 0.34
N ILE A 86 0.51 -3.89 -0.26
CA ILE A 86 1.69 -3.21 0.26
C ILE A 86 1.46 -1.68 0.29
N GLY A 87 0.90 -1.10 -0.78
CA GLY A 87 0.57 0.32 -0.83
C GLY A 87 -0.41 0.76 0.26
N GLY A 88 -1.47 -0.02 0.48
CA GLY A 88 -2.45 0.24 1.54
C GLY A 88 -1.85 0.15 2.94
N ILE A 89 -1.02 -0.87 3.20
CA ILE A 89 -0.32 -1.01 4.49
C ILE A 89 0.62 0.17 4.72
N LEU A 90 1.41 0.56 3.72
CA LEU A 90 2.32 1.70 3.82
C LEU A 90 1.57 3.01 4.11
N LEU A 91 0.44 3.24 3.44
CA LEU A 91 -0.41 4.41 3.67
C LEU A 91 -0.95 4.44 5.10
N LEU A 92 -1.47 3.31 5.59
CA LEU A 92 -1.96 3.19 6.96
C LEU A 92 -0.84 3.38 7.99
N THR A 93 0.34 2.84 7.71
CA THR A 93 1.52 2.98 8.57
C THR A 93 1.95 4.44 8.65
N LEU A 94 1.94 5.17 7.54
CA LEU A 94 2.28 6.59 7.50
C LEU A 94 1.29 7.43 8.33
N LEU A 95 0.00 7.16 8.20
CA LEU A 95 -1.04 7.83 9.00
C LEU A 95 -0.91 7.54 10.50
N ASP A 96 -0.60 6.29 10.86
CA ASP A 96 -0.41 5.89 12.25
C ASP A 96 0.84 6.56 12.87
N ILE A 97 1.92 6.68 12.10
CA ILE A 97 3.12 7.45 12.51
C ILE A 97 2.74 8.90 12.83
N ILE A 98 2.01 9.58 11.95
CA ILE A 98 1.59 10.97 12.17
C ILE A 98 0.74 11.10 13.45
N ARG A 99 -0.21 10.20 13.65
CA ARG A 99 -1.05 10.16 14.86
C ARG A 99 -0.21 9.96 16.12
N LEU A 100 0.71 8.99 16.12
CA LEU A 100 1.60 8.70 17.25
C LEU A 100 2.49 9.88 17.60
N GLU A 101 3.01 10.61 16.60
CA GLU A 101 3.82 11.82 16.84
C GLU A 101 3.01 12.96 17.46
N VAL A 102 1.73 13.14 17.08
CA VAL A 102 0.84 14.13 17.69
C VAL A 102 0.53 13.79 19.15
N VAL A 103 0.34 12.51 19.47
CA VAL A 103 0.11 12.09 20.86
C VAL A 103 1.37 12.27 21.71
N ARG A 104 2.54 11.91 21.18
CA ARG A 104 3.83 12.08 21.86
C ARG A 104 4.17 13.54 22.11
N SER A 105 3.86 14.43 21.17
CA SER A 105 4.14 15.87 21.32
C SER A 105 3.31 16.51 22.44
N ILE A 106 2.06 16.08 22.59
CA ILE A 106 1.16 16.54 23.65
C ILE A 106 1.63 16.06 25.04
N ILE A 107 2.04 14.79 25.16
CA ILE A 107 2.57 14.24 26.41
C ILE A 107 3.88 14.95 26.81
N ALA A 108 4.79 15.13 25.86
CA ALA A 108 6.06 15.81 26.10
C ALA A 108 5.91 17.30 26.46
N SER A 109 4.80 17.94 26.05
CA SER A 109 4.47 19.31 26.45
C SER A 109 4.10 19.44 27.94
N GLN A 110 3.74 18.33 28.59
CA GLN A 110 3.37 18.29 30.01
C GLN A 110 4.58 18.03 30.94
N GLU A 111 5.71 17.54 30.41
CA GLU A 111 6.92 17.16 31.18
C GLU A 111 8.00 18.26 31.24
N GLY A 112 7.72 19.48 30.76
CA GLY A 112 8.64 20.63 30.84
C GLY A 112 9.70 20.70 29.72
N THR A 113 10.75 21.52 29.92
CA THR A 113 11.76 21.90 28.90
C THR A 113 12.55 20.72 28.32
N ALA A 114 12.73 19.65 29.10
CA ALA A 114 13.37 18.42 28.64
C ALA A 114 12.49 17.63 27.64
N GLY A 115 11.15 17.68 27.82
CA GLY A 115 10.20 17.06 26.91
C GLY A 115 10.23 17.69 25.51
N ILE A 116 10.42 19.01 25.43
CA ILE A 116 10.53 19.74 24.16
C ILE A 116 11.76 19.27 23.35
N PHE A 117 12.91 19.06 24.00
CA PHE A 117 14.11 18.54 23.34
C PHE A 117 13.91 17.10 22.85
N HIS A 118 13.30 16.25 23.67
CA HIS A 118 13.02 14.87 23.30
C HIS A 118 12.04 14.76 22.13
N LEU A 119 11.07 15.67 22.06
CA LEU A 119 10.10 15.81 20.97
C LEU A 119 10.79 16.23 19.66
N LEU A 120 11.70 17.20 19.69
CA LEU A 120 12.44 17.68 18.52
C LEU A 120 13.37 16.61 17.94
N VAL A 121 14.03 15.84 18.81
CA VAL A 121 14.86 14.69 18.41
C VAL A 121 13.98 13.57 17.84
N SER A 122 12.87 13.24 18.51
CA SER A 122 11.88 12.28 18.02
C SER A 122 11.41 12.63 16.61
N TRP A 123 10.97 13.86 16.39
CA TRP A 123 10.49 14.35 15.10
C TRP A 123 11.54 14.22 14.01
N THR A 124 12.77 14.63 14.31
CA THR A 124 13.88 14.54 13.35
C THR A 124 14.15 13.09 12.97
N PHE A 125 14.18 12.18 13.94
CA PHE A 125 14.38 10.74 13.68
C PHE A 125 13.19 10.10 12.96
N THR A 126 11.97 10.52 13.21
CA THR A 126 10.77 10.01 12.52
C THR A 126 10.76 10.46 11.06
N ILE A 127 11.07 11.73 10.79
CA ILE A 127 11.23 12.25 9.42
C ILE A 127 12.36 11.51 8.70
N LEU A 128 13.51 11.30 9.35
CA LEU A 128 14.63 10.56 8.77
C LEU A 128 14.28 9.09 8.48
N LYS A 129 13.61 8.39 9.42
CA LYS A 129 13.14 7.02 9.19
C LYS A 129 12.17 6.95 8.02
N ALA A 130 11.19 7.85 7.96
CA ALA A 130 10.24 7.92 6.86
C ALA A 130 10.96 8.17 5.52
N ALA A 131 11.90 9.12 5.48
CA ALA A 131 12.70 9.42 4.30
C ALA A 131 13.54 8.22 3.83
N ILE A 132 14.14 7.46 4.77
CA ILE A 132 14.88 6.24 4.46
C ILE A 132 13.95 5.17 3.89
N VAL A 133 12.77 4.95 4.47
CA VAL A 133 11.79 3.98 3.97
C VAL A 133 11.34 4.34 2.55
N VAL A 134 10.97 5.60 2.32
CA VAL A 134 10.60 6.10 0.98
C VAL A 134 11.75 5.91 0.00
N ARG A 135 12.99 6.21 0.40
CA ARG A 135 14.18 6.00 -0.42
C ARG A 135 14.39 4.53 -0.75
N VAL A 136 14.26 3.61 0.21
CA VAL A 136 14.40 2.16 -0.01
C VAL A 136 13.34 1.66 -0.99
N ILE A 137 12.08 2.06 -0.80
CA ILE A 137 10.99 1.70 -1.73
C ILE A 137 11.26 2.28 -3.12
N SER A 138 11.74 3.52 -3.19
CA SER A 138 12.09 4.18 -4.46
C SER A 138 13.29 3.53 -5.14
N SER A 139 14.21 2.92 -4.39
CA SER A 139 15.34 2.19 -4.95
C SER A 139 14.92 0.88 -5.64
N TRP A 140 13.76 0.32 -5.25
CA TRP A 140 13.20 -0.88 -5.87
C TRP A 140 12.37 -0.54 -7.12
N LEU A 141 11.86 0.69 -7.22
CA LEU A 141 11.12 1.17 -8.37
C LEU A 141 12.11 1.76 -9.38
N PRO A 142 12.26 1.18 -10.59
CA PRO A 142 13.11 1.76 -11.63
C PRO A 142 12.43 3.04 -12.16
N ILE A 143 12.64 4.15 -11.46
CA ILE A 143 12.09 5.48 -11.77
C ILE A 143 13.05 6.27 -12.68
N SER A 144 14.25 5.76 -12.96
CA SER A 144 15.20 6.39 -13.91
C SER A 144 14.94 5.90 -15.35
N PRO A 145 14.64 6.80 -16.30
CA PRO A 145 14.66 6.50 -17.73
C PRO A 145 16.07 6.30 -18.32
N TYR A 146 17.14 6.50 -17.52
CA TYR A 146 18.54 6.46 -17.94
C TYR A 146 19.43 5.71 -16.94
N SER A 147 19.21 4.41 -16.73
CA SER A 147 20.27 3.55 -16.17
C SER A 147 20.52 2.36 -17.08
N ALA A 148 21.72 2.35 -17.67
CA ALA A 148 22.22 1.29 -18.55
C ALA A 148 22.76 0.10 -17.75
N TRP A 149 21.93 -0.48 -16.88
CA TRP A 149 22.21 -1.73 -16.19
C TRP A 149 20.93 -2.57 -16.12
#